data_AF-A0A3B1DRD2-F1
#
_entry.id   AF-A0A3B1DRD2-F1
#
_cell.length_a   1.000
_cell.length_b   1.000
_cell.length_c   1.000
_cell.angle_alpha   90.00
_cell.angle_beta   90.00
_cell.angle_gamma   90.00
#
_symmetry.space_group_name_H-M   'P 1'
#
loop_
_entity.id
_entity.type
_entity.pdbx_description
1 polymer ?
#
loop_
_entity_poly.entity_id
_entity_poly.type
_entity_poly.pdbx_seq_one_letter_code
_entity_poly.pdbx_strand_id
1 'polypeptide(L)'
;MDYATLSILFLLIGLVILVGEFFIPSGGFLAILTIICFVISVWSAWKAWGNTSPVIWSIYLASIIVIIPAVLSGMIYLLPRTKFGRRVILDAPTSEDVVPYTEKQLQLEELIGKRGKTKTQMMPGGIVVIEGARIHAQSEGLSIDAEEEVVVIGIDGNRLVVRLYQETSSKEGEENNESSEQDLLANNPPEEPFDF
;
A
#
# COMPACT_ATOMS: atom_id res chain seq x y z
N MET A 1 28.31 14.76 -49.06
CA MET A 1 27.94 13.62 -48.20
C MET A 1 26.75 12.95 -48.85
N ASP A 2 26.80 11.64 -49.05
CA ASP A 2 25.67 10.91 -49.63
C ASP A 2 24.51 10.85 -48.63
N TYR A 3 23.27 10.98 -49.11
CA TYR A 3 22.06 10.91 -48.29
C TYR A 3 21.94 9.54 -47.60
N ALA A 4 22.45 8.49 -48.24
CA ALA A 4 22.56 7.16 -47.65
C ALA A 4 23.48 7.13 -46.40
N THR A 5 24.59 7.85 -46.43
CA THR A 5 25.49 7.92 -45.27
C THR A 5 24.88 8.76 -44.15
N LEU A 6 24.19 9.86 -44.51
CA LEU A 6 23.51 10.72 -43.54
C LEU A 6 22.39 9.99 -42.80
N SER A 7 21.59 9.19 -43.50
CA SER A 7 20.49 8.44 -42.86
C SER A 7 21.01 7.50 -41.78
N ILE A 8 22.03 6.70 -42.10
CA ILE A 8 22.65 5.74 -41.18
C ILE A 8 23.32 6.47 -40.02
N LEU A 9 24.04 7.57 -40.28
CA LEU A 9 24.70 8.36 -39.25
C LEU A 9 23.71 8.90 -38.22
N PHE A 10 22.63 9.55 -38.68
CA PHE A 10 21.60 10.09 -37.79
C PHE A 10 20.79 9.00 -37.07
N LEU A 11 20.62 7.82 -37.68
CA LEU A 11 20.01 6.67 -37.01
C LEU A 11 20.88 6.23 -35.82
N LEU A 12 22.18 6.06 -36.04
CA LEU A 12 23.12 5.65 -34.98
C LEU A 12 23.23 6.69 -33.88
N ILE A 13 23.35 7.97 -34.24
CA ILE A 13 23.37 9.07 -33.26
C ILE A 13 22.07 9.09 -32.45
N GLY A 14 20.91 8.99 -33.11
CA GLY A 14 19.63 8.91 -32.44
C GLY A 14 19.55 7.72 -31.47
N LEU A 15 20.06 6.55 -31.86
CA LEU A 15 20.09 5.37 -30.99
C LEU A 15 20.97 5.58 -29.75
N VAL A 16 22.13 6.22 -29.92
CA VAL A 16 23.03 6.54 -28.81
C VAL A 16 22.39 7.54 -27.84
N ILE A 17 21.73 8.58 -28.37
CA ILE A 17 21.03 9.58 -27.54
C ILE A 17 19.82 8.93 -26.82
N LEU A 18 19.09 8.04 -27.50
CA LEU A 18 17.98 7.28 -26.93
C LEU A 18 18.42 6.49 -25.70
N VAL A 19 19.55 5.79 -25.82
CA VAL A 19 20.15 5.06 -24.69
C VAL A 19 20.63 6.04 -23.61
N GLY A 20 21.19 7.18 -24.02
CA GLY A 20 21.65 8.24 -23.13
C GLY A 20 20.57 8.82 -22.20
N GLU A 21 19.33 9.03 -22.68
CA GLU A 21 18.21 9.53 -21.87
C GLU A 21 17.95 8.68 -20.62
N PHE A 22 18.18 7.37 -20.70
CA PHE A 22 17.98 6.48 -19.56
C PHE A 22 19.10 6.53 -18.53
N PHE A 23 20.33 6.85 -18.94
CA PHE A 23 21.45 7.06 -18.03
C PHE A 23 21.45 8.46 -17.41
N ILE A 24 20.90 9.44 -18.12
CA ILE A 24 20.79 10.82 -17.66
C ILE A 24 19.32 11.18 -17.80
N PRO A 25 18.49 10.94 -16.76
CA PRO A 25 17.07 11.26 -16.81
C PRO A 25 16.92 12.77 -16.96
N SER A 26 16.86 13.22 -18.21
CA SER A 26 16.95 14.62 -18.60
C SER A 26 15.59 15.32 -18.56
N GLY A 27 14.55 14.56 -18.16
CA GLY A 27 13.16 14.99 -18.23
C GLY A 27 12.62 14.96 -19.66
N GLY A 28 13.24 14.19 -20.57
CA GLY A 28 12.80 14.06 -21.96
C GLY A 28 13.45 15.02 -22.96
N PHE A 29 14.46 15.79 -22.56
CA PHE A 29 15.19 16.66 -23.48
C PHE A 29 15.98 15.86 -24.53
N LEU A 30 16.70 14.81 -24.11
CA LEU A 30 17.42 13.92 -25.03
C LEU A 30 16.43 13.10 -25.89
N ALA A 31 15.24 12.80 -25.38
CA ALA A 31 14.17 12.17 -26.15
C ALA A 31 13.71 13.07 -27.31
N ILE A 32 13.54 14.38 -27.11
CA ILE A 32 13.22 15.33 -28.19
C ILE A 32 14.34 15.33 -29.25
N LEU A 33 15.60 15.38 -28.81
CA LEU A 33 16.74 15.38 -29.72
C LEU A 33 16.85 14.07 -30.52
N THR A 34 16.52 12.94 -29.89
CA THR A 34 16.44 11.62 -30.52
C THR A 34 15.39 11.61 -31.64
N ILE A 35 14.19 12.15 -31.38
CA ILE A 35 13.13 12.24 -32.39
C ILE A 35 13.60 13.07 -33.58
N ILE A 36 14.24 14.22 -33.34
CA ILE A 36 14.80 15.06 -34.40
C ILE A 36 15.82 14.27 -35.24
N CYS A 37 16.70 13.50 -34.61
CA CYS A 37 17.67 12.66 -35.32
C CYS A 37 16.97 11.60 -36.19
N PHE A 38 15.94 10.92 -35.68
CA PHE A 38 15.20 9.93 -36.45
C PHE A 38 14.42 10.55 -37.61
N VAL A 39 13.84 11.75 -37.44
CA VAL A 39 13.19 12.47 -38.54
C VAL A 39 14.19 12.80 -39.65
N ILE A 40 15.36 13.34 -39.30
CA ILE A 40 16.44 13.65 -40.27
C ILE A 40 16.92 12.37 -40.97
N SER A 41 17.05 11.30 -40.21
CA SER A 41 17.47 9.99 -40.71
C SER A 41 16.49 9.42 -41.75
N VAL A 42 15.20 9.40 -41.43
CA VAL A 42 14.11 8.92 -42.30
C VAL A 42 14.00 9.80 -43.56
N TRP A 43 14.07 11.12 -43.41
CA TRP A 43 14.05 12.05 -44.54
C TRP A 43 15.24 11.85 -45.49
N SER A 44 16.44 11.66 -44.94
CA SER A 44 17.66 11.40 -45.73
C SER A 44 17.56 10.06 -46.46
N ALA A 45 17.03 9.02 -45.81
CA ALA A 45 16.82 7.71 -46.42
C ALA A 45 15.77 7.77 -47.55
N TRP A 46 14.71 8.56 -47.40
CA TRP A 46 13.75 8.80 -48.48
C TRP A 46 14.41 9.49 -49.68
N LYS A 47 15.26 10.49 -49.44
CA LYS A 47 16.01 11.17 -50.51
C LYS A 47 16.99 10.23 -51.23
N ALA A 48 17.58 9.26 -50.52
CA ALA A 48 18.50 8.29 -51.10
C ALA A 48 17.80 7.18 -51.90
N TRP A 49 16.76 6.58 -51.33
CA TRP A 49 16.18 5.33 -51.87
C TRP A 49 14.69 5.40 -52.18
N GLY A 50 13.96 6.43 -51.77
CA GLY A 50 12.50 6.50 -51.88
C GLY A 50 11.97 6.30 -53.31
N ASN A 51 12.62 6.93 -54.30
CA ASN A 51 12.26 6.76 -55.71
C ASN A 51 13.16 5.75 -56.45
N THR A 52 14.43 5.65 -56.07
CA THR A 52 15.44 4.87 -56.82
C THR A 52 15.40 3.38 -56.47
N SER A 53 15.11 3.04 -55.21
CA SER A 53 15.04 1.66 -54.75
C SER A 53 14.02 1.50 -53.61
N PRO A 54 12.73 1.35 -53.96
CA PRO A 54 11.65 1.24 -52.97
C PRO A 54 11.81 0.06 -52.00
N VAL A 55 12.48 -1.03 -52.45
CA VAL A 55 12.77 -2.20 -51.62
C VAL A 55 13.79 -1.88 -50.52
N ILE A 56 14.85 -1.14 -50.83
CA ILE A 56 15.84 -0.73 -49.82
C ILE A 56 15.20 0.24 -48.83
N TRP A 57 14.37 1.16 -49.31
CA TRP A 57 13.60 2.06 -48.47
C TRP A 57 12.68 1.32 -47.49
N SER A 58 11.93 0.32 -47.95
CA SER A 58 11.01 -0.44 -47.09
C SER A 58 11.76 -1.27 -46.05
N ILE A 59 12.89 -1.88 -46.41
CA ILE A 59 13.77 -2.59 -45.47
C ILE A 59 14.32 -1.62 -44.41
N TYR A 60 14.70 -0.41 -44.82
CA TYR A 60 15.18 0.60 -43.89
C TYR A 60 14.12 1.00 -42.87
N LEU A 61 12.90 1.30 -43.32
CA LEU A 61 11.77 1.59 -42.42
C LEU A 61 11.46 0.41 -41.48
N ALA A 62 11.41 -0.81 -42.02
CA ALA A 62 11.19 -2.01 -41.22
C ALA A 62 12.28 -2.16 -40.14
N SER A 63 13.54 -1.83 -40.45
CA SER A 63 14.62 -1.85 -39.47
C SER A 63 14.38 -0.88 -38.32
N ILE A 64 13.89 0.34 -38.59
CA ILE A 64 13.56 1.33 -37.55
C ILE A 64 12.44 0.82 -36.64
N ILE A 65 11.39 0.26 -37.25
CA ILE A 65 10.23 -0.31 -36.53
C ILE A 65 10.65 -1.48 -35.64
N VAL A 66 11.71 -2.22 -35.98
CA VAL A 66 12.21 -3.33 -35.16
C VAL A 66 13.25 -2.85 -34.13
N ILE A 67 14.23 -2.07 -34.55
CA ILE A 67 15.40 -1.68 -33.73
C ILE A 67 14.98 -0.78 -32.57
N ILE A 68 14.15 0.24 -32.80
CA ILE A 68 13.76 1.18 -31.74
C ILE A 68 13.05 0.46 -30.57
N PRO A 69 11.97 -0.31 -30.79
CA PRO A 69 11.33 -1.03 -29.69
C PRO A 69 12.21 -2.14 -29.12
N ALA A 70 13.07 -2.78 -29.91
CA ALA A 70 14.04 -3.75 -29.38
C ALA A 70 15.01 -3.09 -28.39
N VAL A 71 15.52 -1.89 -28.71
CA VAL A 71 16.38 -1.12 -27.80
C VAL A 71 15.60 -0.69 -26.56
N LEU A 72 14.39 -0.14 -26.70
CA LEU A 72 13.56 0.25 -25.56
C LEU A 72 13.21 -0.93 -24.64
N SER A 73 12.81 -2.07 -25.21
CA SER A 73 12.52 -3.30 -24.45
C SER A 73 13.77 -3.85 -23.76
N GLY A 74 14.90 -3.87 -24.48
CA GLY A 74 16.20 -4.23 -23.92
C GLY A 74 16.58 -3.33 -22.76
N MET A 75 16.35 -2.02 -22.85
CA MET A 75 16.57 -1.08 -21.75
C MET A 75 15.68 -1.38 -20.56
N ILE A 76 14.37 -1.58 -20.74
CA ILE A 76 13.46 -1.89 -19.62
C ILE A 76 13.89 -3.17 -18.88
N TYR A 77 14.39 -4.17 -19.61
CA TYR A 77 14.87 -5.43 -19.02
C TYR A 77 16.26 -5.34 -18.38
N LEU A 78 17.20 -4.59 -18.98
CA LEU A 78 18.57 -4.45 -18.45
C LEU A 78 18.65 -3.41 -17.34
N LEU A 79 17.85 -2.34 -17.38
CA LEU A 79 17.97 -1.20 -16.47
C LEU A 79 17.95 -1.63 -15.00
N PRO A 80 17.02 -2.47 -14.50
CA PRO A 80 16.99 -2.93 -13.11
C PRO A 80 18.24 -3.75 -12.72
N ARG A 81 18.95 -4.33 -13.70
CA ARG A 81 20.16 -5.12 -13.46
C ARG A 81 21.43 -4.27 -13.44
N THR A 82 21.38 -3.02 -13.89
CA THR A 82 22.53 -2.11 -13.87
C THR A 82 22.67 -1.39 -12.54
N LYS A 83 23.91 -1.03 -12.15
CA LYS A 83 24.20 -0.27 -10.92
C LYS A 83 23.49 1.10 -10.88
N PHE A 84 23.28 1.70 -12.04
CA PHE A 84 22.59 2.99 -12.16
C PHE A 84 21.06 2.83 -12.04
N GLY A 85 20.47 1.84 -12.71
CA GLY A 85 19.04 1.58 -12.62
C GLY A 85 18.57 1.21 -11.21
N ARG A 86 19.37 0.45 -10.44
CA ARG A 86 19.09 0.19 -9.00
C ARG A 86 19.12 1.45 -8.11
N ARG A 87 19.74 2.54 -8.57
CA ARG A 87 19.80 3.80 -7.83
C ARG A 87 18.62 4.73 -8.16
N VAL A 88 18.01 4.53 -9.34
CA VAL A 88 16.88 5.33 -9.85
C VAL A 88 15.56 4.63 -9.57
N ILE A 89 15.53 3.30 -9.65
CA ILE A 89 14.39 2.47 -9.29
C ILE A 89 14.50 2.22 -7.79
N LEU A 90 13.49 2.66 -7.03
CA LEU A 90 13.35 2.29 -5.63
C LEU A 90 13.20 0.76 -5.58
N ASP A 91 14.08 0.08 -4.85
CA ASP A 91 13.96 -1.37 -4.64
C ASP A 91 12.57 -1.66 -4.05
N ALA A 92 11.85 -2.61 -4.66
CA ALA A 92 10.61 -3.09 -4.07
C ALA A 92 10.94 -3.68 -2.69
N PRO A 93 10.13 -3.38 -1.65
CA PRO A 93 10.41 -3.89 -0.31
C PRO A 93 10.49 -5.41 -0.36
N THR A 94 11.61 -5.95 0.12
CA THR A 94 11.82 -7.39 0.24
C THR A 94 10.89 -7.92 1.31
N SER A 95 10.49 -9.18 1.29
CA SER A 95 9.69 -9.79 2.37
C SER A 95 10.33 -9.62 3.75
N GLU A 96 11.66 -9.49 3.80
CA GLU A 96 12.45 -9.18 5.01
C GLU A 96 12.30 -7.72 5.50
N ASP A 97 12.02 -6.77 4.60
CA ASP A 97 11.75 -5.37 4.93
C ASP A 97 10.32 -5.15 5.47
N VAL A 98 9.45 -6.16 5.36
CA VAL A 98 8.08 -6.19 5.90
C VAL A 98 8.04 -6.75 7.33
N VAL A 99 9.12 -7.40 7.79
CA VAL A 99 9.24 -7.99 9.14
C VAL A 99 9.06 -6.99 10.30
N PRO A 100 9.39 -5.68 10.20
CA PRO A 100 9.10 -4.73 11.26
C PRO A 100 7.60 -4.57 11.56
N TYR A 101 6.74 -4.85 10.56
CA TYR A 101 5.29 -4.85 10.78
C TYR A 101 4.86 -6.05 11.63
N THR A 102 5.47 -7.22 11.48
CA THR A 102 5.05 -8.44 12.17
C THR A 102 5.34 -8.39 13.67
N GLU A 103 6.55 -8.01 14.11
CA GLU A 103 6.87 -8.00 15.56
C GLU A 103 6.01 -7.00 16.33
N LYS A 104 5.84 -5.79 15.80
CA LYS A 104 5.03 -4.76 16.45
C LYS A 104 3.55 -5.09 16.41
N GLN A 105 3.08 -5.73 15.34
CA GLN A 105 1.70 -6.20 15.26
C GLN A 105 1.43 -7.36 16.21
N LEU A 106 2.38 -8.30 16.38
CA LEU A 106 2.29 -9.35 17.40
C LEU A 106 2.20 -8.77 18.82
N GLN A 107 3.03 -7.77 19.14
CA GLN A 107 2.96 -7.07 20.43
C GLN A 107 1.61 -6.35 20.65
N LEU A 108 1.04 -5.79 19.59
CA LEU A 108 -0.29 -5.18 19.66
C LEU A 108 -1.39 -6.25 19.79
N GLU A 109 -1.23 -7.41 19.15
CA GLU A 109 -2.17 -8.55 19.22
C GLU A 109 -2.28 -9.09 20.64
N GLU A 110 -1.17 -9.13 21.38
CA GLU A 110 -1.17 -9.49 22.80
C GLU A 110 -1.99 -8.52 23.69
N LEU A 111 -2.29 -7.31 23.22
CA LEU A 111 -3.08 -6.33 23.96
C LEU A 111 -4.59 -6.46 23.71
N ILE A 112 -5.03 -7.32 22.78
CA ILE A 112 -6.45 -7.55 22.52
C ILE A 112 -7.10 -8.14 23.78
N GLY A 113 -8.23 -7.55 24.20
CA GLY A 113 -8.94 -7.90 25.43
C GLY A 113 -8.41 -7.22 26.70
N LYS A 114 -7.25 -6.54 26.65
CA LYS A 114 -6.74 -5.77 27.79
C LYS A 114 -7.51 -4.47 27.95
N ARG A 115 -7.58 -4.01 29.20
CA ARG A 115 -8.18 -2.72 29.58
C ARG A 115 -7.11 -1.63 29.65
N GLY A 116 -7.51 -0.42 29.36
CA GLY A 116 -6.67 0.76 29.48
C GLY A 116 -7.49 2.01 29.72
N LYS A 117 -6.82 3.14 29.67
CA LYS A 117 -7.42 4.46 29.90
C LYS A 117 -7.09 5.40 28.76
N THR A 118 -8.06 6.15 28.25
CA THR A 118 -7.77 7.20 27.27
C THR A 118 -6.94 8.31 27.91
N LYS A 119 -5.95 8.82 27.18
CA LYS A 119 -5.13 9.96 27.58
C LYS A 119 -5.55 11.24 26.87
N THR A 120 -6.07 11.10 25.67
CA THR A 120 -6.61 12.19 24.86
C THR A 120 -8.03 11.84 24.50
N GLN A 121 -8.89 12.85 24.39
CA GLN A 121 -10.20 12.69 23.76
C GLN A 121 -10.02 12.07 22.37
N MET A 122 -10.84 11.06 22.05
CA MET A 122 -10.74 10.25 20.84
C MET A 122 -11.86 10.61 19.87
N MET A 123 -11.51 11.12 18.68
CA MET A 123 -12.49 11.47 17.62
C MET A 123 -11.95 11.17 16.21
N PRO A 124 -12.05 9.94 15.70
CA PRO A 124 -12.06 8.66 16.41
C PRO A 124 -10.64 8.27 16.89
N GLY A 125 -9.59 8.98 16.47
CA GLY A 125 -8.20 8.68 16.85
C GLY A 125 -7.79 9.32 18.17
N GLY A 126 -6.93 8.65 18.94
CA GLY A 126 -6.34 9.19 20.16
C GLY A 126 -5.20 8.34 20.72
N ILE A 127 -4.82 8.61 21.96
CA ILE A 127 -3.79 7.87 22.70
C ILE A 127 -4.46 7.20 23.90
N VAL A 128 -4.20 5.91 24.07
CA VAL A 128 -4.59 5.13 25.25
C VAL A 128 -3.36 4.71 26.04
N VAL A 129 -3.55 4.50 27.33
CA VAL A 129 -2.55 3.92 28.24
C VAL A 129 -3.00 2.52 28.62
N ILE A 130 -2.23 1.53 28.21
CA ILE A 130 -2.46 0.10 28.52
C ILE A 130 -1.14 -0.42 29.10
N GLU A 131 -1.20 -1.06 30.28
CA GLU A 131 0.00 -1.56 31.00
C GLU A 131 1.11 -0.52 31.19
N GLY A 132 0.73 0.76 31.33
CA GLY A 132 1.67 1.88 31.49
C GLY A 132 2.30 2.38 30.19
N ALA A 133 2.05 1.73 29.04
CA ALA A 133 2.53 2.16 27.73
C ALA A 133 1.51 3.06 27.02
N ARG A 134 1.99 4.14 26.37
CA ARG A 134 1.16 5.04 25.56
C ARG A 134 1.11 4.52 24.13
N ILE A 135 -0.09 4.17 23.66
CA ILE A 135 -0.30 3.52 22.37
C ILE A 135 -1.34 4.29 21.56
N HIS A 136 -1.13 4.37 20.25
CA HIS A 136 -2.13 4.95 19.35
C HIS A 136 -3.32 4.01 19.22
N ALA A 137 -4.51 4.57 19.40
CA ALA A 137 -5.75 3.84 19.26
C ALA A 137 -6.77 4.63 18.44
N GLN A 138 -7.76 3.91 17.95
CA GLN A 138 -8.93 4.42 17.28
C GLN A 138 -10.16 3.84 17.96
N SER A 139 -11.15 4.67 18.24
CA SER A 139 -12.43 4.22 18.73
C SER A 139 -13.23 3.52 17.64
N GLU A 140 -14.08 2.58 18.02
CA GLU A 140 -15.02 1.89 17.11
C GLU A 140 -16.20 2.80 16.68
N GLY A 141 -15.90 4.04 16.30
CA GLY A 141 -16.86 4.97 15.70
C GLY A 141 -17.56 5.93 16.66
N LEU A 142 -17.35 5.83 17.98
CA LEU A 142 -17.89 6.78 18.96
C LEU A 142 -16.80 7.70 19.50
N SER A 143 -17.17 8.93 19.87
CA SER A 143 -16.26 9.81 20.62
C SER A 143 -16.08 9.23 22.03
N ILE A 144 -14.84 9.19 22.51
CA ILE A 144 -14.49 8.76 23.87
C ILE A 144 -13.74 9.92 24.51
N ASP A 145 -14.16 10.36 25.70
CA ASP A 145 -13.50 11.48 26.38
C ASP A 145 -12.13 11.06 26.93
N ALA A 146 -11.34 12.05 27.34
CA ALA A 146 -10.08 11.76 28.01
C ALA A 146 -10.35 11.16 29.39
N GLU A 147 -9.41 10.34 29.87
CA GLU A 147 -9.50 9.65 31.16
C GLU A 147 -10.65 8.63 31.30
N GLU A 148 -11.20 8.11 30.20
CA GLU A 148 -12.22 7.05 30.21
C GLU A 148 -11.61 5.64 30.10
N GLU A 149 -12.25 4.66 30.72
CA GLU A 149 -11.84 3.25 30.64
C GLU A 149 -12.28 2.62 29.31
N VAL A 150 -11.34 1.93 28.67
CA VAL A 150 -11.56 1.31 27.36
C VAL A 150 -10.99 -0.11 27.32
N VAL A 151 -11.56 -0.94 26.46
CA VAL A 151 -11.08 -2.29 26.15
C VAL A 151 -10.63 -2.36 24.70
N VAL A 152 -9.51 -3.04 24.46
CA VAL A 152 -9.01 -3.31 23.11
C VAL A 152 -9.82 -4.43 22.48
N ILE A 153 -10.43 -4.16 21.32
CA ILE A 153 -11.26 -5.12 20.59
C ILE A 153 -10.58 -5.66 19.32
N GLY A 154 -9.49 -5.03 18.88
CA GLY A 154 -8.76 -5.46 17.69
C GLY A 154 -7.64 -4.50 17.31
N ILE A 155 -7.11 -4.68 16.10
CA ILE A 155 -6.00 -3.90 15.54
C ILE A 155 -6.33 -3.51 14.11
N ASP A 156 -6.02 -2.27 13.75
CA ASP A 156 -6.01 -1.80 12.38
C ASP A 156 -4.60 -1.26 12.05
N GLY A 157 -3.82 -2.09 11.35
CA GLY A 157 -2.41 -1.85 11.05
C GLY A 157 -1.55 -1.69 12.32
N ASN A 158 -1.15 -0.45 12.63
CA ASN A 158 -0.33 -0.11 13.80
C ASN A 158 -1.11 0.70 14.86
N ARG A 159 -2.44 0.55 14.89
CA ARG A 159 -3.33 1.21 15.86
C ARG A 159 -4.23 0.17 16.52
N LEU A 160 -4.46 0.32 17.82
CA LEU A 160 -5.46 -0.47 18.52
C LEU A 160 -6.85 0.04 18.20
N VAL A 161 -7.81 -0.86 18.03
CA VAL A 161 -9.24 -0.54 17.99
C VAL A 161 -9.78 -0.72 19.40
N VAL A 162 -10.40 0.33 19.95
CA VAL A 162 -10.88 0.35 21.34
C VAL A 162 -12.35 0.76 21.44
N ARG A 163 -13.02 0.28 22.48
CA ARG A 163 -14.40 0.65 22.84
C ARG A 163 -14.44 1.00 24.33
N LEU A 164 -15.36 1.88 24.73
CA LEU A 164 -15.71 2.13 26.13
C LEU A 164 -15.96 0.81 26.87
N TYR A 165 -15.34 0.67 28.04
CA TYR A 165 -15.55 -0.48 28.90
C TYR A 165 -16.83 -0.26 29.73
N GLN A 166 -17.88 -1.04 29.46
CA GLN A 166 -19.07 -1.09 30.30
C GLN A 166 -18.98 -2.34 31.17
N GLU A 167 -18.86 -2.14 32.49
CA GLU A 167 -18.96 -3.22 33.46
C GLU A 167 -20.40 -3.76 33.40
N THR A 168 -20.60 -4.90 32.76
CA THR A 168 -21.91 -5.55 32.79
C THR A 168 -22.15 -6.01 34.23
N SER A 169 -23.03 -5.30 34.92
CA SER A 169 -23.55 -5.60 36.26
C SER A 169 -23.97 -7.06 36.36
N SER A 170 -23.06 -7.93 36.80
CA SER A 170 -23.33 -9.34 37.05
C SER A 170 -23.86 -9.55 38.48
N LYS A 171 -24.58 -8.58 39.04
CA LYS A 171 -25.06 -8.58 40.44
C LYS A 171 -26.57 -8.34 40.62
N GLU A 172 -27.37 -8.35 39.56
CA GLU A 172 -28.85 -8.23 39.67
C GLU A 172 -29.60 -9.58 39.55
N GLY A 173 -28.87 -10.69 39.48
CA GLY A 173 -29.46 -12.05 39.39
C GLY A 173 -29.60 -12.81 40.72
N GLU A 174 -28.98 -12.35 41.81
CA GLU A 174 -28.97 -13.10 43.08
C GLU A 174 -29.89 -12.50 44.17
N GLU A 175 -30.14 -11.19 44.19
CA GLU A 175 -31.04 -10.57 45.20
C GLU A 175 -32.54 -10.76 44.91
N ASN A 176 -32.92 -11.05 43.66
CA ASN A 176 -34.32 -11.31 43.28
C ASN A 176 -34.79 -12.74 43.61
N ASN A 177 -33.87 -13.65 43.97
CA ASN A 177 -34.24 -15.04 44.29
C ASN A 177 -34.54 -15.24 45.79
N GLU A 178 -33.91 -14.46 46.67
CA GLU A 178 -34.17 -14.56 48.12
C GLU A 178 -35.49 -13.90 48.54
N SER A 179 -35.89 -12.80 47.89
CA SER A 179 -37.19 -12.15 48.12
C SER A 179 -38.37 -12.97 47.59
N SER A 180 -38.17 -13.65 46.46
CA SER A 180 -39.19 -14.53 45.86
C SER A 180 -39.41 -15.82 46.68
N GLU A 181 -38.38 -16.42 47.28
CA GLU A 181 -38.53 -17.61 48.14
C GLU A 181 -39.19 -17.29 49.49
N GLN A 182 -38.93 -16.11 50.08
CA GLN A 182 -39.56 -15.70 51.35
C GLN A 182 -41.05 -15.36 51.17
N ASP A 183 -41.43 -14.75 50.05
CA ASP A 183 -42.83 -14.44 49.73
C ASP A 183 -43.68 -15.68 49.39
N LEU A 184 -43.04 -16.74 48.86
CA LEU A 184 -43.70 -18.03 48.58
C LEU A 184 -43.94 -18.86 49.84
N LEU A 185 -43.04 -18.79 50.83
CA LEU A 185 -43.22 -19.46 52.13
C LEU A 185 -44.19 -18.71 53.06
N ALA A 186 -44.34 -17.40 52.90
CA ALA A 186 -45.27 -16.59 53.70
C ALA A 186 -46.74 -16.68 53.25
N ASN A 187 -47.01 -17.03 51.99
CA ASN A 187 -48.35 -16.98 51.40
C ASN A 187 -49.03 -18.34 51.19
N ASN A 188 -48.42 -19.45 51.59
CA ASN A 188 -49.09 -20.75 51.53
C ASN A 188 -49.55 -21.17 52.93
N PRO A 189 -50.85 -21.07 53.26
CA PRO A 189 -51.35 -21.62 54.52
C PRO A 189 -51.18 -23.15 54.53
N PRO A 190 -50.91 -23.77 55.70
CA PRO A 190 -50.85 -25.22 55.81
C PRO A 190 -52.20 -25.82 55.40
N GLU A 191 -52.18 -26.79 54.48
CA GLU A 191 -53.36 -27.60 54.17
C GLU A 191 -53.89 -28.22 55.46
N GLU A 192 -55.14 -27.91 55.81
CA GLU A 192 -55.81 -28.58 56.93
C GLU A 192 -55.91 -30.08 56.64
N PRO A 193 -55.66 -30.95 57.64
CA PRO A 193 -55.87 -32.37 57.48
C PRO A 193 -57.37 -32.64 57.35
N PHE A 194 -57.80 -33.20 56.21
CA PHE A 194 -59.12 -33.78 56.08
C PHE A 194 -59.20 -35.03 56.95
N ASP A 195 -60.07 -34.98 57.96
CA ASP A 195 -60.44 -36.11 58.81
C ASP A 195 -61.59 -36.91 58.15
N PHE A 196 -61.53 -38.24 58.29
CA PHE A 196 -62.42 -39.33 57.83
C PHE A 196 -62.20 -39.95 56.43
#